data_AF-A0AAD3RL27-F1
#
_entry.id   AF-A0AAD3RL27-F1
#
_cell.length_a   1.000
_cell.length_b   1.000
_cell.length_c   1.000
_cell.angle_alpha   90.00
_cell.angle_beta   90.00
_cell.angle_gamma   90.00
#
_symmetry.space_group_name_H-M   'P 1'
#
loop_
_entity.id
_entity.type
_entity.pdbx_description
1 polymer ?
#
loop_
_entity_poly.entity_id
_entity_poly.type
_entity_poly.pdbx_seq_one_letter_code
_entity_poly.pdbx_strand_id
1 'polypeptide(L)'
;MVFHHTLEQSLIDDPPLIAAPFIFLTEDVNGLVCNRTFDNYACWPDGLPNTTVSVSCPWYLPWHHKVQHGMVYQECDADGQWVTMKNTSECDSND
;
A
#
# COMPACT_ATOMS: atom_id res chain seq x y z
N MET A 1 -10.95 -2.09 15.86
CA MET A 1 -12.04 -1.86 14.89
C MET A 1 -11.56 -2.41 13.57
N VAL A 2 -12.16 -3.53 13.18
CA VAL A 2 -11.85 -4.27 11.95
C VAL A 2 -12.76 -3.69 10.88
N PHE A 3 -12.22 -3.10 9.82
CA PHE A 3 -13.05 -2.73 8.68
C PHE A 3 -13.40 -4.01 7.93
N HIS A 4 -14.62 -4.45 8.22
CA HIS A 4 -15.52 -5.34 7.50
C HIS A 4 -14.95 -6.12 6.30
N HIS A 5 -14.96 -7.44 6.48
CA HIS A 5 -15.00 -8.42 5.41
C HIS A 5 -16.30 -8.27 4.58
N THR A 6 -16.19 -8.62 3.29
CA THR A 6 -17.21 -8.86 2.22
C THR A 6 -17.76 -7.72 1.36
N LEU A 7 -17.27 -7.65 0.11
CA LEU A 7 -18.12 -7.79 -1.10
C LEU A 7 -17.29 -8.36 -2.28
N GLU A 8 -17.51 -9.65 -2.60
CA GLU A 8 -17.38 -10.38 -3.88
C GLU A 8 -16.30 -9.95 -4.90
N GLN A 9 -15.19 -10.69 -5.08
CA GLN A 9 -15.08 -11.82 -6.03
C GLN A 9 -15.96 -11.71 -7.28
N SER A 10 -15.54 -10.94 -8.29
CA SER A 10 -15.97 -11.20 -9.67
C SER A 10 -14.96 -10.71 -10.72
N LEU A 11 -14.34 -11.69 -11.38
CA LEU A 11 -13.96 -11.74 -12.80
C LEU A 11 -12.66 -10.99 -13.19
N ILE A 12 -11.56 -11.67 -13.54
CA ILE A 12 -11.39 -12.62 -14.66
C ILE A 12 -11.74 -11.93 -15.98
N ASP A 13 -10.80 -11.13 -16.46
CA ASP A 13 -10.61 -10.85 -17.89
C ASP A 13 -9.10 -10.93 -18.16
N ASP A 14 -8.66 -12.08 -18.67
CA ASP A 14 -7.38 -12.32 -19.36
C ASP A 14 -7.78 -12.53 -20.84
N PRO A 15 -7.11 -11.99 -21.89
CA PRO A 15 -5.71 -12.37 -22.24
C PRO A 15 -4.92 -11.36 -23.14
N PRO A 16 -3.73 -11.66 -23.75
CA PRO A 16 -2.75 -12.72 -23.49
C PRO A 16 -1.29 -12.23 -23.24
N LEU A 17 -0.59 -12.92 -22.34
CA LEU A 17 0.80 -13.42 -22.45
C LEU A 17 1.81 -12.64 -23.34
N ILE A 18 2.47 -11.62 -22.81
CA ILE A 18 3.84 -11.25 -23.25
C ILE A 18 4.70 -10.94 -22.03
N ALA A 19 5.60 -11.88 -21.74
CA ALA A 19 6.75 -11.79 -20.83
C ALA A 19 6.48 -11.88 -19.30
N ALA A 20 6.36 -13.11 -18.81
CA ALA A 20 7.23 -13.57 -17.71
C ALA A 20 7.23 -15.11 -17.62
N PRO A 21 8.29 -15.81 -18.08
CA PRO A 21 8.61 -17.12 -17.54
C PRO A 21 9.36 -16.89 -16.23
N PHE A 22 8.65 -16.47 -15.17
CA PHE A 22 9.21 -16.48 -13.82
C PHE A 22 8.12 -16.74 -12.81
N ILE A 23 7.70 -18.00 -12.76
CA ILE A 23 7.59 -18.65 -11.45
C ILE A 23 9.01 -18.61 -10.85
N PHE A 24 9.42 -17.47 -10.29
CA PHE A 24 10.24 -17.47 -9.08
C PHE A 24 9.16 -17.57 -7.98
N LEU A 25 8.90 -18.67 -7.25
CA LEU A 25 9.82 -19.56 -6.54
C LEU A 25 11.04 -18.85 -5.95
N THR A 26 10.85 -17.59 -5.60
CA THR A 26 11.33 -17.06 -4.33
C THR A 26 10.04 -16.67 -3.62
N GLU A 27 9.51 -17.44 -2.67
CA GLU A 27 9.95 -17.23 -1.29
C GLU A 27 11.09 -16.21 -1.28
N ASP A 28 10.78 -14.93 -1.09
CA ASP A 28 11.81 -14.10 -0.49
C ASP A 28 12.03 -14.68 0.91
N VAL A 29 13.24 -15.21 1.04
CA VAL A 29 13.64 -16.36 1.85
C VAL A 29 13.85 -15.98 3.32
N ASN A 30 13.41 -14.80 3.78
CA ASN A 30 13.77 -14.30 5.11
C ASN A 30 12.62 -13.89 6.04
N GLY A 31 11.35 -13.98 5.64
CA GLY A 31 10.26 -13.44 6.48
C GLY A 31 10.44 -11.94 6.78
N LEU A 32 11.22 -11.25 5.94
CA LEU A 32 11.45 -9.82 6.01
C LEU A 32 10.21 -9.14 5.46
N VAL A 33 9.55 -8.38 6.32
CA VAL A 33 8.40 -7.56 5.98
C VAL A 33 8.64 -6.19 6.57
N CYS A 34 8.16 -5.16 5.88
CA CYS A 34 8.01 -3.88 6.53
C CYS A 34 6.89 -3.98 7.55
N ASN A 35 7.26 -3.95 8.83
CA ASN A 35 6.32 -4.09 9.93
C ASN A 35 5.22 -3.03 9.85
N ARG A 36 3.97 -3.45 10.07
CA ARG A 36 2.88 -2.48 10.27
C ARG A 36 3.29 -1.41 11.28
N THR A 37 3.07 -0.16 10.92
CA THR A 37 3.52 0.96 11.75
C THR A 37 2.54 2.11 11.67
N PHE A 38 2.53 2.92 12.72
CA PHE A 38 1.80 4.18 12.76
C PHE A 38 2.83 5.29 12.87
N ASP A 39 2.94 6.11 11.83
CA ASP A 39 3.92 7.18 11.71
C ASP A 39 3.37 8.55 12.13
N ASN A 40 2.35 8.56 13.01
CA ASN A 40 1.54 9.72 13.37
C ASN A 40 0.77 10.37 12.20
N TYR A 41 0.81 9.78 11.01
CA TYR A 41 0.08 10.24 9.83
C TYR A 41 -0.92 9.18 9.35
N ALA A 42 -0.44 8.00 9.00
CA ALA A 42 -1.26 6.91 8.51
C ALA A 42 -0.90 5.59 9.21
N CYS A 43 -1.85 4.65 9.16
CA CYS A 43 -1.62 3.30 9.65
C CYS A 43 -1.18 2.44 8.47
N TRP A 44 0.09 2.08 8.43
CA TRP A 44 0.67 1.25 7.39
C TRP A 44 0.46 -0.23 7.70
N PRO A 45 -0.14 -1.02 6.79
CA PRO A 45 -0.20 -2.46 6.92
C PRO A 45 1.18 -3.09 6.69
N ASP A 46 1.31 -4.39 6.94
CA ASP A 46 2.54 -5.12 6.66
C ASP A 46 2.84 -5.08 5.15
N GLY A 47 4.05 -4.61 4.79
CA GLY A 47 4.50 -4.45 3.41
C GLY A 47 5.48 -5.54 3.00
N LEU A 48 5.40 -5.99 1.74
CA LEU A 48 6.40 -6.88 1.18
C LEU A 48 7.66 -6.09 0.80
N PRO A 49 8.87 -6.67 0.96
CA PRO A 49 10.10 -6.02 0.59
C PRO A 49 10.10 -5.66 -0.90
N ASN A 50 10.66 -4.50 -1.24
CA ASN A 50 10.71 -3.97 -2.60
C ASN A 50 9.32 -3.75 -3.24
N THR A 51 8.34 -3.33 -2.44
CA THR A 51 6.98 -3.01 -2.91
C THR A 51 6.50 -1.66 -2.39
N THR A 52 5.53 -1.07 -3.09
CA THR A 52 4.84 0.14 -2.64
C THR A 52 3.53 -0.24 -1.97
N VAL A 53 3.37 0.20 -0.72
CA VAL A 53 2.13 0.06 0.05
C VAL A 53 1.33 1.35 -0.08
N SER A 54 0.01 1.24 -0.21
CA SER A 54 -0.90 2.39 -0.26
C SER A 54 -2.01 2.28 0.78
N VAL A 55 -2.39 3.42 1.34
CA VAL A 55 -3.45 3.55 2.34
C VAL A 55 -4.28 4.80 2.05
N SER A 56 -5.57 4.76 2.40
CA SER A 56 -6.45 5.93 2.18
C SER A 56 -6.02 7.15 3.01
N CYS A 57 -6.34 8.34 2.52
CA CYS A 57 -6.06 9.57 3.26
C CYS A 57 -6.65 9.52 4.68
N PRO A 58 -5.93 10.03 5.69
CA PRO A 58 -6.40 9.98 7.06
C PRO A 58 -7.69 10.80 7.27
N TRP A 59 -8.69 10.17 7.89
CA TRP A 59 -10.03 10.76 8.10
C TRP A 59 -10.04 11.97 9.03
N TYR A 60 -9.02 12.13 9.87
CA TYR A 60 -8.92 13.23 10.82
C TYR A 60 -8.47 14.56 10.16
N LEU A 61 -8.11 14.54 8.87
CA LEU A 61 -7.72 15.75 8.14
C LEU A 61 -8.94 16.69 8.00
N PRO A 62 -8.80 18.01 8.27
CA PRO A 62 -9.92 18.96 8.13
C PRO A 62 -10.52 19.00 6.72
N TRP A 63 -9.70 18.75 5.69
CA TRP A 63 -10.11 18.71 4.29
C TRP A 63 -10.34 17.30 3.76
N HIS A 64 -10.50 16.29 4.63
CA HIS A 64 -10.68 14.89 4.22
C HIS A 64 -11.80 14.71 3.18
N HIS A 65 -12.88 15.48 3.26
CA HIS A 65 -13.97 15.47 2.27
C HIS A 65 -13.52 15.77 0.82
N LYS A 66 -12.40 16.48 0.63
CA LYS A 66 -11.81 16.75 -0.69
C LYS A 66 -10.89 15.62 -1.15
N VAL A 67 -10.26 14.93 -0.21
CA VAL A 67 -9.21 13.90 -0.45
C VAL A 67 -9.66 12.49 -0.06
N GLN A 68 -10.95 12.27 0.13
CA GLN A 68 -11.51 10.98 0.60
C GLN A 68 -11.23 9.79 -0.33
N HIS A 69 -10.93 10.08 -1.60
CA HIS A 69 -10.56 9.07 -2.61
C HIS A 69 -9.05 9.04 -2.88
N GLY A 70 -8.28 9.91 -2.20
CA GLY A 70 -6.84 9.97 -2.33
C GLY A 70 -6.16 8.86 -1.52
N MET A 71 -4.96 8.53 -1.94
CA MET A 71 -4.11 7.54 -1.30
C MET A 71 -2.76 8.14 -0.90
N VAL A 72 -2.23 7.64 0.21
CA VAL A 72 -0.87 7.85 0.65
C VAL A 72 -0.08 6.63 0.25
N TYR A 73 1.11 6.84 -0.32
CA TYR A 73 2.00 5.75 -0.73
C TYR A 73 3.28 5.77 0.08
N GLN A 74 3.73 4.59 0.50
CA GLN A 74 5.01 4.40 1.14
C GLN A 74 5.70 3.16 0.59
N GLU A 75 7.00 3.28 0.36
CA GLU A 75 7.80 2.20 -0.20
C GLU A 75 8.46 1.40 0.92
N CYS A 76 8.44 0.08 0.73
CA CYS A 76 9.16 -0.86 1.56
C CYS A 76 10.45 -1.27 0.81
N ASP A 77 11.60 -1.02 1.42
CA ASP A 77 12.90 -1.40 0.86
C ASP A 77 13.05 -2.93 0.84
N ALA A 78 13.98 -3.43 0.02
CA ALA A 78 14.33 -4.84 -0.03
C ALA A 78 14.82 -5.38 1.33
N ASP A 79 15.37 -4.50 2.18
CA ASP A 79 15.79 -4.82 3.55
C ASP A 79 14.62 -4.96 4.55
N GLY A 80 13.36 -4.78 4.12
CA GLY A 80 12.20 -4.82 5.00
C GLY A 80 12.11 -3.60 5.93
N GLN A 81 12.63 -2.46 5.47
CA GLN A 81 12.56 -1.18 6.16
C GLN A 81 11.70 -0.19 5.36
N TRP A 82 10.93 0.62 6.08
CA TRP A 82 10.16 1.67 5.45
C TRP A 82 11.06 2.78 4.93
N VAL A 83 10.87 3.17 3.67
CA VAL A 83 11.53 4.34 3.11
C VAL A 83 11.00 5.59 3.83
N THR A 84 11.92 6.50 4.17
CA THR A 84 11.60 7.74 4.92
C THR A 84 10.69 8.68 4.14
N MET A 85 10.77 8.64 2.81
CA MET A 85 9.95 9.46 1.92
C MET A 85 8.64 8.73 1.59
N LYS A 86 7.54 9.45 1.74
CA LYS A 86 6.18 9.01 1.41
C LYS A 86 5.53 9.98 0.44
N ASN A 87 4.69 9.48 -0.43
CA ASN A 87 3.91 10.30 -1.34
C ASN A 87 2.54 10.57 -0.71
N THR A 88 2.39 11.78 -0.16
CA THR A 88 1.13 12.28 0.44
C THR A 88 0.42 13.29 -0.45
N SER A 89 0.88 13.50 -1.68
CA SER A 89 0.43 14.57 -2.57
C SER A 89 -1.08 14.52 -2.86
N GLU A 90 -1.69 13.34 -2.87
CA GLU A 90 -3.14 13.18 -3.05
C GLU A 90 -3.95 13.58 -1.80
N CYS A 91 -3.31 13.66 -0.64
CA CYS A 91 -3.90 14.04 0.64
C CYS A 91 -3.55 15.47 1.08
N ASP A 92 -2.78 16.20 0.29
CA ASP A 92 -2.38 17.58 0.60
C ASP A 92 -3.56 18.56 0.37
N SER A 93 -3.67 19.52 1.28
CA SER A 93 -4.55 20.69 1.13
C SER A 93 -3.93 21.61 0.09
N ASN A 94 -4.39 21.53 -1.16
CA ASN A 94 -3.99 22.43 -2.26
C ASN A 94 -4.52 23.88 -2.08
N ASP A 95 -4.29 24.51 -0.93
CA ASP A 95 -4.71 25.89 -0.61
C ASP A 95 -3.57 26.90 -0.84
#